data_AF-A0A5M9JJL2-F1
#
_entry.id   AF-A0A5M9JJL2-F1
#
_cell.length_a   1.000
_cell.length_b   1.000
_cell.length_c   1.000
_cell.angle_alpha   90.00
_cell.angle_beta   90.00
_cell.angle_gamma   90.00
#
_symmetry.space_group_name_H-M   'P 1'
#
loop_
_entity.id
_entity.type
_entity.pdbx_description
1 polymer ?
#
loop_
_entity_poly.entity_id
_entity_poly.type
_entity_poly.pdbx_seq_one_letter_code
_entity_poly.pdbx_strand_id
1 'polypeptide(L)'
;MENVASRCIQAWNQHAGADRTVGLIAAAFDQRNHGSREVHAPANESWRDGNETHAQDMFSIFHGTAMDTSLLIDHLPSYIFNTPDSPPIEQHLVLGISLGGHAAWQVLFSDPRVTAGIVIIGCPDYARMMSDRARLSKRPTYTATQGATFHGSRDFPPALIASLGSRDPKAIVFGPADIEPAPSQEGYKAILDRKIHGKRILVCSGADDKLVPYHCSEPFTRFLKAAAAAWYPEGSLYVEDNVYPGVGHAFSEDMLNDAVRFVNDTLAGKSEETGLASRRYSWVRGYCTSPMSRYNRPWVFTLLWSISHLPRSFSFLADSFLLCGFVIEVTITCTGIQGDGDKSKSDHD
;
A
#
# COMPACT_ATOMS: atom_id res chain seq x y z
N MET A 1 -12.25 2.87 -1.65
CA MET A 1 -11.42 1.76 -1.12
C MET A 1 -12.21 0.57 -0.59
N GLU A 2 -13.37 0.76 0.04
CA GLU A 2 -14.20 -0.32 0.64
C GLU A 2 -14.35 -1.58 -0.24
N ASN A 3 -14.64 -1.44 -1.53
CA ASN A 3 -14.73 -2.57 -2.46
C ASN A 3 -13.45 -3.42 -2.50
N VAL A 4 -12.27 -2.80 -2.57
CA VAL A 4 -10.96 -3.48 -2.61
C VAL A 4 -10.72 -4.24 -1.31
N ALA A 5 -10.89 -3.56 -0.17
CA ALA A 5 -10.77 -4.16 1.16
C ALA A 5 -11.71 -5.36 1.31
N SER A 6 -12.96 -5.22 0.88
CA SER A 6 -13.97 -6.29 0.91
C SER A 6 -13.61 -7.45 -0.01
N ARG A 7 -13.12 -7.20 -1.23
CA ARG A 7 -12.66 -8.25 -2.18
C ARG A 7 -11.46 -9.01 -1.62
N CYS A 8 -10.47 -8.34 -1.03
CA CYS A 8 -9.34 -9.00 -0.37
C CYS A 8 -9.79 -9.88 0.81
N ILE A 9 -10.61 -9.34 1.73
CA ILE A 9 -11.17 -10.09 2.87
C ILE A 9 -12.01 -11.29 2.41
N GLN A 10 -12.87 -11.11 1.40
CA GLN A 10 -13.71 -12.17 0.86
C GLN A 10 -12.88 -13.27 0.21
N ALA A 11 -11.94 -12.92 -0.68
CA ALA A 11 -11.06 -13.89 -1.32
C ALA A 11 -10.22 -14.66 -0.29
N TRP A 12 -9.61 -13.97 0.68
CA TRP A 12 -8.83 -14.63 1.73
C TRP A 12 -9.70 -15.59 2.55
N ASN A 13 -10.93 -15.21 2.91
CA ASN A 13 -11.83 -16.09 3.67
C ASN A 13 -12.44 -17.24 2.83
N GLN A 14 -12.50 -17.11 1.50
CA GLN A 14 -12.97 -18.18 0.60
C GLN A 14 -11.92 -19.27 0.36
N HIS A 15 -10.61 -18.96 0.45
CA HIS A 15 -9.53 -19.94 0.35
C HIS A 15 -9.31 -20.80 1.62
N ALA A 16 -10.21 -20.72 2.61
CA ALA A 16 -9.99 -21.33 3.93
C ALA A 16 -10.25 -22.85 3.96
N GLY A 17 -9.17 -23.63 4.07
CA GLY A 17 -9.21 -24.96 4.69
C GLY A 17 -9.48 -24.87 6.20
N ALA A 18 -9.87 -26.00 6.81
CA ALA A 18 -10.43 -26.06 8.18
C ALA A 18 -9.48 -25.67 9.35
N ASP A 19 -8.22 -25.31 9.06
CA ASP A 19 -7.14 -25.22 10.05
C ASP A 19 -6.39 -23.86 10.05
N ARG A 20 -6.94 -22.81 9.43
CA ARG A 20 -6.18 -21.55 9.27
C ARG A 20 -6.12 -20.74 10.57
N THR A 21 -4.90 -20.54 11.07
CA THR A 21 -4.54 -19.69 12.22
C THR A 21 -4.37 -18.20 11.85
N VAL A 22 -4.44 -17.88 10.56
CA VAL A 22 -4.14 -16.55 9.99
C VAL A 22 -5.41 -15.77 9.61
N GLY A 23 -5.61 -14.62 10.25
CA GLY A 23 -6.69 -13.66 9.99
C GLY A 23 -6.24 -12.40 9.27
N LEU A 24 -7.20 -11.63 8.75
CA LEU A 24 -7.01 -10.42 7.93
C LEU A 24 -7.96 -9.32 8.39
N ILE A 25 -7.43 -8.15 8.76
CA ILE A 25 -8.20 -6.89 8.86
C ILE A 25 -7.66 -5.90 7.82
N ALA A 26 -8.57 -5.23 7.12
CA ALA A 26 -8.27 -4.13 6.21
C ALA A 26 -8.79 -2.82 6.81
N ALA A 27 -7.89 -1.90 7.18
CA ALA A 27 -8.25 -0.56 7.63
C ALA A 27 -8.07 0.45 6.49
N ALA A 28 -9.06 1.32 6.28
CA ALA A 28 -9.03 2.36 5.26
C ALA A 28 -9.39 3.73 5.86
N PHE A 29 -8.71 4.77 5.39
CA PHE A 29 -8.84 6.14 5.86
C PHE A 29 -8.63 7.13 4.72
N ASP A 30 -9.20 8.33 4.84
CA ASP A 30 -9.06 9.40 3.87
C ASP A 30 -7.62 9.94 3.84
N GLN A 31 -7.15 10.29 2.65
CA GLN A 31 -5.87 11.00 2.49
C GLN A 31 -5.92 12.40 3.11
N ARG A 32 -4.75 13.01 3.35
CA ARG A 32 -4.73 14.42 3.75
C ARG A 32 -5.39 15.30 2.70
N ASN A 33 -6.11 16.33 3.14
CA ASN A 33 -6.87 17.23 2.29
C ASN A 33 -7.94 16.55 1.39
N HIS A 34 -8.39 15.33 1.70
CA HIS A 34 -9.40 14.62 0.91
C HIS A 34 -10.55 14.11 1.80
N GLY A 35 -11.74 13.93 1.21
CA GLY A 35 -12.89 13.34 1.90
C GLY A 35 -13.28 14.08 3.18
N SER A 36 -13.42 13.35 4.29
CA SER A 36 -13.68 13.93 5.61
C SER A 36 -12.52 14.77 6.19
N ARG A 37 -11.37 14.78 5.51
CA ARG A 37 -10.14 15.50 5.88
C ARG A 37 -9.80 16.63 4.91
N GLU A 38 -10.69 17.01 4.00
CA GLU A 38 -10.50 18.18 3.13
C GLU A 38 -10.56 19.48 3.92
N VAL A 39 -9.59 20.36 3.68
CA VAL A 39 -9.46 21.68 4.34
C VAL A 39 -9.21 22.82 3.35
N HIS A 40 -8.72 22.51 2.16
CA HIS A 40 -8.43 23.48 1.10
C HIS A 40 -8.50 22.79 -0.28
N ALA A 41 -9.70 22.63 -0.84
CA ALA A 41 -9.92 21.98 -2.13
C ALA A 41 -8.97 22.44 -3.27
N PRO A 42 -8.63 23.74 -3.44
CA PRO A 42 -7.73 24.17 -4.51
C PRO A 42 -6.30 23.59 -4.45
N ALA A 43 -5.86 23.05 -3.30
CA ALA A 43 -4.58 22.34 -3.20
C ALA A 43 -4.61 20.93 -3.83
N ASN A 44 -5.80 20.36 -4.06
CA ASN A 44 -5.97 19.08 -4.76
C ASN A 44 -5.91 19.24 -6.30
N GLU A 45 -6.13 20.47 -6.80
CA GLU A 45 -6.23 20.79 -8.22
C GLU A 45 -4.88 20.79 -8.95
N SER A 46 -4.92 20.81 -10.29
CA SER A 46 -3.74 20.90 -11.14
C SER A 46 -3.34 22.34 -11.48
N TRP A 47 -2.13 22.52 -12.02
CA TRP A 47 -1.67 23.79 -12.60
C TRP A 47 -2.59 24.36 -13.70
N ARG A 48 -3.41 23.53 -14.35
CA ARG A 48 -4.37 23.96 -15.38
C ARG A 48 -5.67 24.47 -14.79
N ASP A 49 -5.98 24.03 -13.58
CA ASP A 49 -7.28 24.18 -12.91
C ASP A 49 -7.19 25.21 -11.75
N GLY A 50 -6.04 25.87 -11.62
CA GLY A 50 -5.82 27.05 -10.77
C GLY A 50 -4.72 26.88 -9.72
N ASN A 51 -4.22 25.66 -9.48
CA ASN A 51 -3.21 25.44 -8.45
C ASN A 51 -1.78 25.77 -8.92
N GLU A 52 -1.31 26.99 -8.64
CA GLU A 52 0.08 27.39 -8.89
C GLU A 52 1.12 26.55 -8.13
N THR A 53 0.77 26.04 -6.93
CA THR A 53 1.62 25.25 -6.02
C THR A 53 1.45 23.73 -6.19
N HIS A 54 0.85 23.26 -7.30
CA HIS A 54 0.51 21.86 -7.54
C HIS A 54 1.63 20.83 -7.23
N ALA A 55 2.89 21.14 -7.53
CA ALA A 55 4.01 20.23 -7.22
C ALA A 55 4.38 20.17 -5.73
N GLN A 56 4.19 21.27 -5.00
CA GLN A 56 4.38 21.36 -3.56
C GLN A 56 3.20 20.69 -2.84
N ASP A 57 1.97 21.04 -3.23
CA ASP A 57 0.75 20.60 -2.57
C ASP A 57 0.55 19.09 -2.71
N MET A 58 0.55 18.56 -3.94
CA MET A 58 0.38 17.13 -4.19
C MET A 58 1.44 16.31 -3.42
N PHE A 59 2.72 16.73 -3.46
CA PHE A 59 3.77 16.05 -2.70
C PHE A 59 3.53 16.10 -1.19
N SER A 60 3.16 17.26 -0.64
CA SER A 60 2.89 17.42 0.79
C SER A 60 1.69 16.58 1.26
N ILE A 61 0.67 16.46 0.41
CA ILE A 61 -0.53 15.66 0.67
C ILE A 61 -0.17 14.18 0.77
N PHE A 62 0.42 13.58 -0.27
CA PHE A 62 0.72 12.16 -0.22
C PHE A 62 1.85 11.85 0.76
N HIS A 63 2.88 12.71 0.89
CA HIS A 63 3.88 12.53 1.94
C HIS A 63 3.27 12.52 3.34
N GLY A 64 2.35 13.45 3.62
CA GLY A 64 1.61 13.48 4.88
C GLY A 64 0.72 12.25 5.09
N THR A 65 0.07 11.72 4.05
CA THR A 65 -0.68 10.45 4.15
C THR A 65 0.26 9.27 4.42
N ALA A 66 1.46 9.22 3.83
CA ALA A 66 2.45 8.18 4.13
C ALA A 66 2.91 8.21 5.60
N MET A 67 3.03 9.40 6.20
CA MET A 67 3.27 9.55 7.64
C MET A 67 2.08 9.09 8.48
N ASP A 68 0.84 9.40 8.05
CA ASP A 68 -0.38 8.95 8.72
C ASP A 68 -0.49 7.40 8.72
N THR A 69 -0.05 6.74 7.64
CA THR A 69 0.01 5.27 7.55
C THR A 69 0.91 4.67 8.64
N SER A 70 2.13 5.18 8.82
CA SER A 70 3.03 4.69 9.88
C SER A 70 2.48 4.98 11.29
N LEU A 71 1.87 6.15 11.50
CA LEU A 71 1.22 6.50 12.77
C LEU A 71 0.03 5.57 13.10
N LEU A 72 -0.72 5.14 12.09
CA LEU A 72 -1.77 4.15 12.26
C LEU A 72 -1.20 2.75 12.54
N ILE A 73 -0.06 2.38 11.95
CA ILE A 73 0.65 1.14 12.31
C ILE A 73 1.13 1.17 13.77
N ASP A 74 1.61 2.31 14.26
CA ASP A 74 2.02 2.48 15.67
C ASP A 74 0.86 2.27 16.66
N HIS A 75 -0.32 2.83 16.35
CA HIS A 75 -1.39 2.99 17.34
C HIS A 75 -2.60 2.07 17.15
N LEU A 76 -2.94 1.63 15.94
CA LEU A 76 -4.10 0.76 15.68
C LEU A 76 -4.16 -0.48 16.60
N PRO A 77 -3.07 -1.26 16.83
CA PRO A 77 -3.13 -2.40 17.74
C PRO A 77 -3.62 -2.04 19.14
N SER A 78 -3.21 -0.90 19.71
CA SER A 78 -3.64 -0.49 21.06
C SER A 78 -5.14 -0.16 21.20
N TYR A 79 -5.86 0.02 20.08
CA TYR A 79 -7.31 0.23 20.07
C TYR A 79 -8.11 -1.05 19.81
N ILE A 80 -7.60 -1.98 19.01
CA ILE A 80 -8.35 -3.18 18.57
C ILE A 80 -7.89 -4.49 19.24
N PHE A 81 -6.69 -4.49 19.82
CA PHE A 81 -6.02 -5.64 20.45
C PHE A 81 -5.48 -5.22 21.83
N ASN A 82 -6.41 -4.89 22.72
CA ASN A 82 -6.15 -4.25 24.02
C ASN A 82 -6.33 -5.17 25.24
N THR A 83 -6.34 -6.50 25.03
CA THR A 83 -6.39 -7.51 26.09
C THR A 83 -5.14 -8.41 26.09
N PRO A 84 -4.79 -9.08 27.20
CA PRO A 84 -3.63 -9.99 27.24
C PRO A 84 -3.71 -11.15 26.23
N ASP A 85 -4.92 -11.62 25.92
CA ASP A 85 -5.18 -12.71 24.96
C ASP A 85 -5.38 -12.21 23.52
N SER A 86 -5.17 -10.91 23.25
CA SER A 86 -5.28 -10.35 21.90
C SER A 86 -4.10 -10.81 21.02
N PRO A 87 -4.33 -11.17 19.75
CA PRO A 87 -3.27 -11.66 18.88
C PRO A 87 -2.33 -10.54 18.41
N PRO A 88 -1.05 -10.85 18.12
CA PRO A 88 -0.11 -9.90 17.55
C PRO A 88 -0.46 -9.56 16.09
N ILE A 89 0.02 -8.40 15.64
CA ILE A 89 0.04 -8.04 14.21
C ILE A 89 1.42 -8.41 13.66
N GLU A 90 1.48 -9.51 12.92
CA GLU A 90 2.73 -10.07 12.41
C GLU A 90 3.21 -9.44 11.10
N GLN A 91 2.32 -8.80 10.35
CA GLN A 91 2.62 -8.31 9.01
C GLN A 91 1.73 -7.14 8.65
N HIS A 92 2.34 -6.16 7.97
CA HIS A 92 1.65 -5.04 7.35
C HIS A 92 1.89 -5.06 5.84
N LEU A 93 0.80 -4.89 5.09
CA LEU A 93 0.81 -4.62 3.66
C LEU A 93 0.21 -3.22 3.44
N VAL A 94 0.66 -2.54 2.39
CA VAL A 94 0.14 -1.22 1.99
C VAL A 94 -0.43 -1.29 0.57
N LEU A 95 -1.69 -0.87 0.37
CA LEU A 95 -2.27 -0.71 -0.96
C LEU A 95 -2.69 0.74 -1.19
N GLY A 96 -2.31 1.30 -2.33
CA GLY A 96 -2.65 2.67 -2.71
C GLY A 96 -2.90 2.83 -4.21
N ILE A 97 -3.86 3.70 -4.56
CA ILE A 97 -4.29 3.97 -5.94
C ILE A 97 -4.04 5.45 -6.28
N SER A 98 -3.49 5.75 -7.46
CA SER A 98 -3.23 7.10 -7.95
C SER A 98 -2.37 7.92 -6.95
N LEU A 99 -2.91 9.00 -6.38
CA LEU A 99 -2.28 9.76 -5.29
C LEU A 99 -1.85 8.86 -4.11
N GLY A 100 -2.63 7.81 -3.81
CA GLY A 100 -2.28 6.79 -2.82
C GLY A 100 -1.17 5.84 -3.31
N GLY A 101 -1.04 5.60 -4.62
CA GLY A 101 0.06 4.82 -5.18
C GLY A 101 1.42 5.49 -4.94
N HIS A 102 1.50 6.81 -5.05
CA HIS A 102 2.70 7.57 -4.71
C HIS A 102 3.09 7.47 -3.22
N ALA A 103 2.12 7.46 -2.32
CA ALA A 103 2.39 7.30 -0.89
C ALA A 103 2.61 5.84 -0.47
N ALA A 104 2.05 4.84 -1.16
CA ALA A 104 2.43 3.44 -1.00
C ALA A 104 3.92 3.22 -1.34
N TRP A 105 4.41 3.86 -2.42
CA TRP A 105 5.84 3.95 -2.74
C TRP A 105 6.67 4.56 -1.61
N GLN A 106 6.22 5.67 -1.00
CA GLN A 106 6.93 6.27 0.14
C GLN A 106 6.95 5.34 1.36
N VAL A 107 5.81 4.74 1.73
CA VAL A 107 5.69 3.80 2.87
C VAL A 107 6.61 2.59 2.68
N LEU A 108 6.68 2.03 1.47
CA LEU A 108 7.63 0.96 1.14
C LEU A 108 9.09 1.35 1.44
N PHE A 109 9.47 2.60 1.22
CA PHE A 109 10.84 3.12 1.42
C PHE A 109 11.08 3.81 2.77
N SER A 110 10.05 3.96 3.62
CA SER A 110 10.15 4.65 4.92
C SER A 110 9.87 3.76 6.13
N ASP A 111 8.94 2.81 6.03
CA ASP A 111 8.54 1.94 7.14
C ASP A 111 9.06 0.51 6.95
N PRO A 112 9.99 0.01 7.80
CA PRO A 112 10.53 -1.34 7.66
C PRO A 112 9.50 -2.43 8.02
N ARG A 113 8.40 -2.10 8.70
CA ARG A 113 7.37 -3.07 9.15
C ARG A 113 6.43 -3.48 8.02
N VAL A 114 6.35 -2.67 6.96
CA VAL A 114 5.54 -2.95 5.77
C VAL A 114 6.33 -3.84 4.82
N THR A 115 5.98 -5.13 4.78
CA THR A 115 6.70 -6.16 4.01
C THR A 115 6.18 -6.32 2.58
N ALA A 116 5.00 -5.81 2.25
CA ALA A 116 4.55 -5.77 0.87
C ALA A 116 3.77 -4.51 0.53
N GLY A 117 3.80 -4.13 -0.76
CA GLY A 117 3.10 -2.95 -1.26
C GLY A 117 2.48 -3.20 -2.64
N ILE A 118 1.25 -2.71 -2.81
CA ILE A 118 0.49 -2.75 -4.05
C ILE A 118 0.29 -1.30 -4.51
N VAL A 119 0.96 -0.94 -5.59
CA VAL A 119 0.95 0.40 -6.19
C VAL A 119 0.14 0.39 -7.47
N ILE A 120 -1.07 0.93 -7.44
CA ILE A 120 -1.90 1.10 -8.62
C ILE A 120 -1.74 2.54 -9.13
N ILE A 121 -1.36 2.71 -10.40
CA ILE A 121 -1.24 3.98 -11.14
C ILE A 121 -0.53 5.11 -10.36
N GLY A 122 0.56 4.77 -9.66
CA GLY A 122 1.42 5.68 -8.88
C GLY A 122 2.89 5.63 -9.32
N CYS A 123 3.60 6.76 -9.25
CA CYS A 123 4.99 6.89 -9.73
C CYS A 123 6.02 6.94 -8.58
N PRO A 124 7.15 6.21 -8.68
CA PRO A 124 8.30 6.26 -7.77
C PRO A 124 9.30 7.40 -8.07
N ASP A 125 9.13 8.12 -9.18
CA ASP A 125 9.93 9.30 -9.56
C ASP A 125 9.00 10.51 -9.74
N TYR A 126 8.82 11.25 -8.64
CA TYR A 126 7.97 12.43 -8.63
C TYR A 126 8.57 13.59 -9.44
N ALA A 127 9.90 13.73 -9.49
CA ALA A 127 10.57 14.81 -10.22
C ALA A 127 10.37 14.68 -11.74
N ARG A 128 10.53 13.47 -12.27
CA ARG A 128 10.27 13.14 -13.69
C ARG A 128 8.80 13.35 -14.06
N MET A 129 7.87 12.88 -13.23
CA MET A 129 6.44 13.10 -13.46
C MET A 129 6.06 14.59 -13.44
N MET A 130 6.57 15.37 -12.48
CA MET A 130 6.25 16.80 -12.41
C MET A 130 6.91 17.60 -13.53
N SER A 131 8.11 17.22 -13.98
CA SER A 131 8.72 17.76 -15.20
C SER A 131 7.84 17.51 -16.43
N ASP A 132 7.29 16.30 -16.59
CA ASP A 132 6.42 16.00 -17.73
C ASP A 132 5.07 16.73 -17.66
N ARG A 133 4.46 16.81 -16.46
CA ARG A 133 3.25 17.63 -16.24
C ARG A 133 3.49 19.11 -16.50
N ALA A 134 4.67 19.65 -16.16
CA ALA A 134 5.03 21.04 -16.41
C ALA A 134 5.21 21.33 -17.91
N ARG A 135 5.88 20.41 -18.64
CA ARG A 135 5.99 20.39 -20.10
C ARG A 135 4.61 20.39 -20.76
N LEU A 136 3.76 19.42 -20.42
CA LEU A 136 2.42 19.25 -20.97
C LEU A 136 1.48 20.42 -20.63
N SER A 137 1.64 21.04 -19.47
CA SER A 137 0.85 22.21 -19.03
C SER A 137 1.47 23.55 -19.45
N LYS A 138 2.56 23.52 -20.25
CA LYS A 138 3.26 24.69 -20.80
C LYS A 138 3.69 25.71 -19.73
N ARG A 139 4.02 25.26 -18.51
CA ARG A 139 4.43 26.14 -17.40
C ARG A 139 5.56 27.09 -17.84
N PRO A 140 5.50 28.41 -17.57
CA PRO A 140 6.54 29.35 -18.00
C PRO A 140 7.95 28.99 -17.49
N THR A 141 8.02 28.45 -16.28
CA THR A 141 9.23 27.91 -15.63
C THR A 141 9.90 26.76 -16.41
N TYR A 142 9.11 26.00 -17.16
CA TYR A 142 9.59 24.93 -18.04
C TYR A 142 9.85 25.45 -19.45
N THR A 143 8.88 26.15 -20.05
CA THR A 143 8.93 26.52 -21.48
C THR A 143 10.02 27.55 -21.80
N ALA A 144 10.37 28.43 -20.86
CA ALA A 144 11.43 29.42 -21.04
C ALA A 144 12.83 28.82 -21.28
N THR A 145 13.10 27.61 -20.78
CA THR A 145 14.41 26.94 -20.89
C THR A 145 14.31 25.47 -21.35
N GLN A 146 13.15 25.07 -21.89
CA GLN A 146 12.82 23.68 -22.26
C GLN A 146 13.10 22.67 -21.13
N GLY A 147 12.78 23.06 -19.90
CA GLY A 147 12.94 22.26 -18.68
C GLY A 147 14.30 22.41 -17.99
N ALA A 148 15.34 22.96 -18.64
CA ALA A 148 16.70 22.99 -18.11
C ALA A 148 16.86 23.76 -16.77
N THR A 149 15.93 24.66 -16.44
CA THR A 149 15.86 25.37 -15.15
C THR A 149 14.53 25.16 -14.41
N PHE A 150 13.78 24.11 -14.76
CA PHE A 150 12.50 23.82 -14.10
C PHE A 150 12.70 23.37 -12.65
N HIS A 151 13.63 22.43 -12.43
CA HIS A 151 14.10 22.09 -11.09
C HIS A 151 14.86 23.29 -10.49
N GLY A 152 14.41 23.76 -9.33
CA GLY A 152 14.88 24.98 -8.68
C GLY A 152 14.04 26.22 -8.99
N SER A 153 13.08 26.13 -9.91
CA SER A 153 12.12 27.22 -10.19
C SER A 153 11.06 27.36 -9.10
N ARG A 154 10.23 28.42 -9.17
CA ARG A 154 9.09 28.61 -8.25
C ARG A 154 8.07 27.45 -8.29
N ASP A 155 7.96 26.77 -9.43
CA ASP A 155 7.02 25.67 -9.66
C ASP A 155 7.63 24.32 -9.22
N PHE A 156 8.93 24.25 -8.93
CA PHE A 156 9.60 23.06 -8.38
C PHE A 156 10.82 23.45 -7.51
N PRO A 157 10.58 24.06 -6.33
CA PRO A 157 11.61 24.80 -5.59
C PRO A 157 12.67 23.90 -4.92
N PRO A 158 13.85 24.43 -4.56
CA PRO A 158 14.92 23.65 -3.91
C PRO A 158 14.50 22.94 -2.62
N ALA A 159 13.58 23.51 -1.85
CA ALA A 159 13.04 22.87 -0.64
C ALA A 159 12.18 21.62 -0.95
N LEU A 160 11.50 21.59 -2.10
CA LEU A 160 10.78 20.41 -2.57
C LEU A 160 11.78 19.33 -3.00
N ILE A 161 12.82 19.70 -3.76
CA ILE A 161 13.91 18.80 -4.17
C ILE A 161 14.60 18.16 -2.95
N ALA A 162 14.91 18.94 -1.93
CA ALA A 162 15.48 18.43 -0.67
C ALA A 162 14.53 17.47 0.07
N SER A 163 13.22 17.73 0.00
CA SER A 163 12.20 16.83 0.57
C SER A 163 12.12 15.50 -0.18
N LEU A 164 12.14 15.53 -1.52
CA LEU A 164 12.19 14.31 -2.36
C LEU A 164 13.37 13.42 -1.97
N GLY A 165 14.58 13.97 -1.82
CA GLY A 165 15.81 13.23 -1.51
C GLY A 165 15.79 12.37 -0.23
N SER A 166 14.76 12.51 0.63
CA SER A 166 14.56 11.65 1.81
C SER A 166 13.30 10.79 1.78
N ARG A 167 12.40 10.99 0.80
CA ARG A 167 11.03 10.40 0.76
C ARG A 167 10.63 9.74 -0.56
N ASP A 168 11.11 10.25 -1.69
CA ASP A 168 10.79 9.74 -3.03
C ASP A 168 11.72 8.55 -3.38
N PRO A 169 11.20 7.38 -3.82
CA PRO A 169 12.04 6.20 -4.03
C PRO A 169 13.19 6.39 -5.01
N LYS A 170 12.94 7.06 -6.15
CA LYS A 170 13.99 7.36 -7.13
C LYS A 170 15.03 8.29 -6.54
N ALA A 171 14.63 9.35 -5.85
CA ALA A 171 15.55 10.29 -5.23
C ALA A 171 16.34 9.68 -4.05
N ILE A 172 15.78 8.69 -3.33
CA ILE A 172 16.49 7.94 -2.29
C ILE A 172 17.59 7.04 -2.87
N VAL A 173 17.37 6.41 -4.03
CA VAL A 173 18.32 5.47 -4.63
C VAL A 173 19.35 6.17 -5.52
N PHE A 174 18.91 7.09 -6.39
CA PHE A 174 19.72 7.72 -7.44
C PHE A 174 20.01 9.21 -7.19
N GLY A 175 19.38 9.82 -6.19
CA GLY A 175 19.47 11.26 -5.97
C GLY A 175 18.98 12.07 -7.18
N PRO A 176 19.66 13.16 -7.55
CA PRO A 176 19.27 14.00 -8.68
C PRO A 176 19.56 13.36 -10.05
N ALA A 177 20.45 12.37 -10.14
CA ALA A 177 20.86 11.77 -11.41
C ALA A 177 19.73 10.99 -12.10
N ASP A 178 19.75 10.93 -13.44
CA ASP A 178 18.86 10.05 -14.19
C ASP A 178 19.22 8.57 -13.98
N ILE A 179 18.24 7.68 -14.15
CA ILE A 179 18.44 6.24 -14.08
C ILE A 179 18.98 5.76 -15.43
N GLU A 180 20.27 5.43 -15.49
CA GLU A 180 20.89 4.82 -16.66
C GLU A 180 20.23 3.47 -16.99
N PRO A 181 20.19 3.04 -18.27
CA PRO A 181 19.55 1.77 -18.65
C PRO A 181 20.18 0.51 -18.04
N ALA A 182 21.46 0.58 -17.67
CA ALA A 182 22.25 -0.49 -17.05
C ALA A 182 23.26 0.13 -16.07
N PRO A 183 22.81 0.64 -14.91
CA PRO A 183 23.67 1.38 -13.99
C PRO A 183 24.65 0.44 -13.28
N SER A 184 25.83 0.94 -12.90
CA SER A 184 26.78 0.18 -12.08
C SER A 184 26.11 -0.31 -10.80
N GLN A 185 26.28 -1.58 -10.43
CA GLN A 185 25.64 -2.18 -9.25
C GLN A 185 26.29 -1.72 -7.92
N GLU A 186 27.44 -1.05 -8.00
CA GLU A 186 28.20 -0.56 -6.85
C GLU A 186 27.38 0.45 -6.03
N GLY A 187 27.46 0.35 -4.70
CA GLY A 187 26.74 1.22 -3.77
C GLY A 187 25.25 0.92 -3.61
N TYR A 188 24.51 0.62 -4.70
CA TYR A 188 23.05 0.46 -4.64
C TYR A 188 22.58 -0.66 -3.71
N LYS A 189 23.26 -1.80 -3.67
CA LYS A 189 22.92 -2.91 -2.76
C LYS A 189 22.74 -2.43 -1.31
N ALA A 190 23.70 -1.65 -0.80
CA ALA A 190 23.64 -1.12 0.56
C ALA A 190 22.54 -0.07 0.78
N ILE A 191 21.89 0.44 -0.28
CA ILE A 191 20.66 1.24 -0.19
C ILE A 191 19.45 0.30 -0.16
N LEU A 192 19.39 -0.69 -1.04
CA LEU A 192 18.29 -1.67 -1.10
C LEU A 192 18.17 -2.46 0.21
N ASP A 193 19.30 -2.89 0.79
CA ASP A 193 19.38 -3.57 2.10
C ASP A 193 18.70 -2.78 3.23
N ARG A 194 18.82 -1.45 3.20
CA ARG A 194 18.23 -0.55 4.22
C ARG A 194 16.82 -0.05 3.87
N LYS A 195 16.27 -0.44 2.72
CA LYS A 195 15.02 0.15 2.18
C LYS A 195 13.97 -0.87 1.79
N ILE A 196 14.34 -1.92 1.06
CA ILE A 196 13.39 -2.87 0.45
C ILE A 196 13.80 -4.35 0.57
N HIS A 197 14.81 -4.67 1.39
CA HIS A 197 15.13 -6.06 1.74
C HIS A 197 13.89 -6.83 2.23
N GLY A 198 13.66 -8.02 1.68
CA GLY A 198 12.53 -8.90 1.99
C GLY A 198 11.16 -8.37 1.57
N LYS A 199 11.09 -7.28 0.80
CA LYS A 199 9.81 -6.68 0.41
C LYS A 199 9.26 -7.30 -0.88
N ARG A 200 7.93 -7.48 -0.92
CA ARG A 200 7.20 -7.79 -2.15
C ARG A 200 6.51 -6.54 -2.70
N ILE A 201 6.68 -6.24 -3.98
CA ILE A 201 6.08 -5.07 -4.63
C ILE A 201 5.28 -5.54 -5.84
N LEU A 202 4.01 -5.13 -5.93
CA LEU A 202 3.20 -5.16 -7.14
C LEU A 202 3.02 -3.73 -7.64
N VAL A 203 3.33 -3.49 -8.90
CA VAL A 203 3.04 -2.24 -9.61
C VAL A 203 2.04 -2.52 -10.72
N CYS A 204 0.95 -1.75 -10.79
CA CYS A 204 -0.06 -1.86 -11.82
C CYS A 204 -0.22 -0.51 -12.53
N SER A 205 0.10 -0.43 -13.83
CA SER A 205 0.09 0.83 -14.59
C SER A 205 -0.81 0.76 -15.83
N GLY A 206 -1.59 1.81 -16.09
CA GLY A 206 -2.30 1.94 -17.36
C GLY A 206 -1.32 2.26 -18.49
N ALA A 207 -1.39 1.52 -19.61
CA ALA A 207 -0.53 1.78 -20.78
C ALA A 207 -0.79 3.16 -21.41
N ASP A 208 -2.06 3.59 -21.38
CA ASP A 208 -2.53 4.85 -21.97
C ASP A 208 -2.72 5.96 -20.92
N ASP A 209 -2.15 5.79 -19.72
CA ASP A 209 -2.23 6.78 -18.64
C ASP A 209 -1.46 8.06 -19.02
N LYS A 210 -2.16 9.19 -18.94
CA LYS A 210 -1.67 10.54 -19.28
C LYS A 210 -1.55 11.46 -18.05
N LEU A 211 -1.94 10.99 -16.86
CA LEU A 211 -1.86 11.72 -15.60
C LEU A 211 -0.74 11.19 -14.71
N VAL A 212 -0.53 9.87 -14.69
CA VAL A 212 0.63 9.20 -14.08
C VAL A 212 1.23 8.21 -15.12
N PRO A 213 1.92 8.72 -16.15
CA PRO A 213 2.34 7.89 -17.28
C PRO A 213 3.40 6.84 -16.88
N TYR A 214 3.22 5.59 -17.33
CA TYR A 214 4.15 4.50 -17.01
C TYR A 214 5.62 4.82 -17.35
N HIS A 215 5.90 5.58 -18.41
CA HIS A 215 7.27 5.98 -18.80
C HIS A 215 8.00 6.87 -17.76
N CYS A 216 7.28 7.40 -16.75
CA CYS A 216 7.88 8.04 -15.58
C CYS A 216 8.37 6.99 -14.57
N SER A 217 7.59 5.93 -14.32
CA SER A 217 7.93 4.84 -13.40
C SER A 217 8.94 3.84 -13.98
N GLU A 218 8.85 3.57 -15.28
CA GLU A 218 9.53 2.46 -15.96
C GLU A 218 11.04 2.35 -15.68
N PRO A 219 11.86 3.42 -15.70
CA PRO A 219 13.30 3.27 -15.44
C PRO A 219 13.58 2.69 -14.05
N PHE A 220 12.77 3.07 -13.06
CA PHE A 220 12.90 2.61 -11.67
C PHE A 220 12.34 1.19 -11.50
N THR A 221 11.18 0.87 -12.09
CA THR A 221 10.64 -0.51 -12.01
C THR A 221 11.51 -1.51 -12.77
N ARG A 222 12.05 -1.14 -13.94
CA ARG A 222 13.05 -1.92 -14.69
C ARG A 222 14.31 -2.17 -13.86
N PHE A 223 14.82 -1.16 -13.16
CA PHE A 223 15.97 -1.32 -12.26
C PHE A 223 15.67 -2.28 -11.10
N LEU A 224 14.53 -2.14 -10.42
CA LEU A 224 14.16 -3.03 -9.31
C LEU A 224 13.91 -4.47 -9.77
N LYS A 225 13.28 -4.67 -10.95
CA LYS A 225 13.16 -5.99 -11.60
C LYS A 225 14.52 -6.61 -11.90
N ALA A 226 15.45 -5.83 -12.44
CA ALA A 226 16.81 -6.30 -12.74
C ALA A 226 17.60 -6.65 -11.47
N ALA A 227 17.41 -5.90 -10.38
CA ALA A 227 17.97 -6.22 -9.07
C ALA A 227 17.46 -7.58 -8.57
N ALA A 228 16.14 -7.71 -8.43
CA ALA A 228 15.47 -8.92 -7.96
C ALA A 228 15.81 -10.17 -8.77
N ALA A 229 15.93 -10.04 -10.10
CA ALA A 229 16.12 -11.18 -10.99
C ALA A 229 17.59 -11.61 -11.20
N ALA A 230 18.58 -10.74 -10.94
CA ALA A 230 19.97 -11.01 -11.39
C ALA A 230 21.07 -10.72 -10.38
N TRP A 231 21.04 -9.61 -9.65
CA TRP A 231 22.20 -9.13 -8.87
C TRP A 231 21.92 -8.78 -7.40
N TYR A 232 20.68 -8.90 -6.96
CA TYR A 232 20.27 -8.76 -5.56
C TYR A 232 19.39 -9.93 -5.04
N PRO A 233 19.64 -11.21 -5.42
CA PRO A 233 18.79 -12.33 -5.01
C PRO A 233 18.80 -12.57 -3.49
N GLU A 234 19.92 -12.32 -2.81
CA GLU A 234 20.05 -12.42 -1.36
C GLU A 234 19.22 -11.39 -0.59
N GLY A 235 18.75 -10.34 -1.26
CA GLY A 235 17.87 -9.34 -0.69
C GLY A 235 16.41 -9.78 -0.56
N SER A 236 16.04 -10.95 -1.07
CA SER A 236 14.66 -11.48 -1.09
C SER A 236 13.61 -10.47 -1.61
N LEU A 237 14.01 -9.59 -2.52
CA LEU A 237 13.17 -8.58 -3.14
C LEU A 237 12.32 -9.22 -4.24
N TYR A 238 10.99 -9.11 -4.16
CA TYR A 238 10.08 -9.55 -5.22
C TYR A 238 9.43 -8.34 -5.89
N VAL A 239 9.45 -8.30 -7.22
CA VAL A 239 8.90 -7.18 -8.02
C VAL A 239 8.05 -7.72 -9.16
N GLU A 240 6.74 -7.59 -9.02
CA GLU A 240 5.78 -7.71 -10.11
C GLU A 240 5.42 -6.30 -10.60
N ASP A 241 5.36 -6.09 -11.92
CA ASP A 241 5.15 -4.77 -12.52
C ASP A 241 4.49 -4.95 -13.88
N ASN A 242 3.17 -4.74 -13.86
CA ASN A 242 2.20 -5.11 -14.89
C ASN A 242 1.64 -3.83 -15.55
N VAL A 243 1.63 -3.82 -16.88
CA VAL A 243 1.17 -2.68 -17.69
C VAL A 243 -0.02 -3.14 -18.53
N TYR A 244 -1.17 -2.50 -18.35
CA TYR A 244 -2.46 -2.94 -18.89
C TYR A 244 -2.80 -2.15 -20.17
N PRO A 245 -2.80 -2.79 -21.37
CA PRO A 245 -3.10 -2.12 -22.64
C PRO A 245 -4.53 -1.57 -22.69
N GLY A 246 -4.75 -0.41 -23.31
CA GLY A 246 -6.07 0.22 -23.40
C GLY A 246 -6.54 0.92 -22.11
N VAL A 247 -5.82 0.78 -21.00
CA VAL A 247 -6.17 1.36 -19.70
C VAL A 247 -5.48 2.72 -19.54
N GLY A 248 -6.28 3.77 -19.34
CA GLY A 248 -5.82 5.13 -19.02
C GLY A 248 -5.54 5.30 -17.52
N HIS A 249 -5.79 6.51 -16.98
CA HIS A 249 -5.73 6.76 -15.53
C HIS A 249 -6.98 6.20 -14.82
N ALA A 250 -7.08 4.87 -14.76
CA ALA A 250 -8.21 4.15 -14.19
C ALA A 250 -7.75 2.87 -13.50
N PHE A 251 -8.47 2.47 -12.45
CA PHE A 251 -8.32 1.17 -11.79
C PHE A 251 -9.27 0.18 -12.46
N SER A 252 -8.74 -0.80 -13.21
CA SER A 252 -9.54 -1.83 -13.87
C SER A 252 -9.84 -3.03 -12.95
N GLU A 253 -10.83 -3.85 -13.32
CA GLU A 253 -11.06 -5.13 -12.63
C GLU A 253 -9.83 -6.06 -12.73
N ASP A 254 -9.03 -5.98 -13.80
CA ASP A 254 -7.79 -6.77 -13.91
C ASP A 254 -6.74 -6.35 -12.86
N MET A 255 -6.55 -5.04 -12.66
CA MET A 255 -5.72 -4.50 -11.58
C MET A 255 -6.26 -4.89 -10.20
N LEU A 256 -7.58 -4.95 -10.02
CA LEU A 256 -8.22 -5.41 -8.78
C LEU A 256 -8.00 -6.91 -8.56
N ASN A 257 -8.09 -7.73 -9.61
CA ASN A 257 -7.87 -9.17 -9.54
C ASN A 257 -6.40 -9.48 -9.22
N ASP A 258 -5.44 -8.80 -9.83
CA ASP A 258 -4.01 -8.91 -9.47
C ASP A 258 -3.72 -8.42 -8.05
N ALA A 259 -4.29 -7.29 -7.63
CA ALA A 259 -4.14 -6.81 -6.26
C ALA A 259 -4.68 -7.82 -5.21
N VAL A 260 -5.85 -8.38 -5.45
CA VAL A 260 -6.47 -9.40 -4.58
C VAL A 260 -5.63 -10.69 -4.58
N ARG A 261 -5.19 -11.16 -5.75
CA ARG A 261 -4.30 -12.32 -5.88
C ARG A 261 -3.01 -12.10 -5.09
N PHE A 262 -2.30 -11.01 -5.35
CA PHE A 262 -1.00 -10.72 -4.74
C PHE A 262 -1.08 -10.59 -3.21
N VAL A 263 -2.18 -10.06 -2.64
CA VAL A 263 -2.45 -10.10 -1.20
C VAL A 263 -2.56 -11.54 -0.70
N ASN A 264 -3.38 -12.38 -1.34
CA ASN A 264 -3.53 -13.80 -0.97
C ASN A 264 -2.19 -14.56 -1.09
N ASP A 265 -1.44 -14.36 -2.17
CA ASP A 265 -0.11 -14.93 -2.41
C ASP A 265 0.92 -14.49 -1.34
N THR A 266 0.76 -13.28 -0.78
CA THR A 266 1.66 -12.72 0.25
C THR A 266 1.37 -13.32 1.62
N LEU A 267 0.09 -13.43 1.98
CA LEU A 267 -0.35 -14.08 3.22
C LEU A 267 -0.05 -15.59 3.22
N ALA A 268 -0.23 -16.25 2.07
CA ALA A 268 0.09 -17.66 1.89
C ALA A 268 1.59 -17.92 2.08
N GLY A 269 2.47 -17.15 1.42
CA GLY A 269 3.92 -17.28 1.56
C GLY A 269 4.40 -17.15 3.02
N LYS A 270 3.94 -16.12 3.74
CA LYS A 270 4.29 -15.98 5.18
C LYS A 270 3.71 -17.13 6.03
N SER A 271 2.57 -17.70 5.66
CA SER A 271 1.99 -18.88 6.32
C SER A 271 2.85 -20.14 6.13
N GLU A 272 3.56 -20.26 5.01
CA GLU A 272 4.50 -21.36 4.75
C GLU A 272 5.83 -21.16 5.49
N GLU A 273 6.39 -19.95 5.48
CA GLU A 273 7.62 -19.61 6.24
C GLU A 273 7.43 -19.84 7.75
N THR A 274 6.34 -19.30 8.32
CA THR A 274 5.98 -19.54 9.72
C THR A 274 5.55 -21.00 9.96
N GLY A 275 5.02 -21.68 8.95
CA GLY A 275 4.75 -23.12 8.94
C GLY A 275 6.01 -23.99 9.04
N LEU A 276 7.10 -23.64 8.35
CA LEU A 276 8.39 -24.33 8.49
C LEU A 276 9.04 -24.07 9.86
N ALA A 277 8.91 -22.85 10.39
CA ALA A 277 9.39 -22.52 11.73
C ALA A 277 8.64 -23.27 12.84
N SER A 278 7.30 -23.32 12.76
CA SER A 278 6.43 -23.96 13.76
C SER A 278 6.46 -25.50 13.72
N ARG A 279 6.81 -26.12 12.59
CA ARG A 279 7.01 -27.59 12.46
C ARG A 279 8.08 -28.19 13.39
N ARG A 280 8.79 -27.38 14.20
CA ARG A 280 9.66 -27.86 15.29
C ARG A 280 8.91 -28.25 16.58
N TYR A 281 7.60 -27.99 16.69
CA TYR A 281 6.76 -28.47 17.79
C TYR A 281 5.49 -29.15 17.24
N SER A 282 5.18 -30.35 17.73
CA SER A 282 4.05 -31.15 17.26
C SER A 282 3.17 -31.64 18.41
N TRP A 283 1.86 -31.37 18.34
CA TRP A 283 0.83 -31.96 19.19
C TRP A 283 -0.47 -32.23 18.39
N VAL A 284 -1.41 -32.98 18.98
CA VAL A 284 -2.46 -33.73 18.27
C VAL A 284 -3.84 -33.05 18.37
N ARG A 285 -4.69 -33.22 17.35
CA ARG A 285 -6.03 -32.59 17.23
C ARG A 285 -7.14 -33.22 18.09
N GLY A 286 -8.16 -32.42 18.40
CA GLY A 286 -9.52 -32.84 18.77
C GLY A 286 -10.57 -31.83 18.23
N TYR A 287 -11.83 -32.24 18.05
CA TYR A 287 -12.90 -31.43 17.41
C TYR A 287 -14.16 -31.30 18.29
N CYS A 288 -14.90 -30.17 18.17
CA CYS A 288 -16.31 -29.99 18.58
C CYS A 288 -16.98 -28.83 17.81
N THR A 289 -18.32 -28.70 17.86
CA THR A 289 -19.13 -27.89 16.90
C THR A 289 -20.41 -27.24 17.50
N SER A 290 -21.15 -26.43 16.68
CA SER A 290 -22.56 -25.95 16.82
C SER A 290 -22.85 -24.49 17.37
N PRO A 291 -24.04 -23.84 17.09
CA PRO A 291 -24.04 -22.53 16.37
C PRO A 291 -25.14 -21.43 16.71
N MET A 292 -25.17 -20.32 15.92
CA MET A 292 -26.25 -19.29 15.66
C MET A 292 -26.45 -18.07 16.62
N SER A 293 -27.10 -16.93 16.28
CA SER A 293 -27.20 -16.09 15.03
C SER A 293 -28.03 -14.76 15.23
N ARG A 294 -27.81 -13.70 14.39
CA ARG A 294 -28.64 -12.42 14.24
C ARG A 294 -28.63 -11.45 15.45
N TYR A 295 -28.97 -10.14 15.43
CA TYR A 295 -29.27 -9.03 14.44
C TYR A 295 -29.02 -7.65 15.17
N ASN A 296 -29.25 -6.38 14.76
CA ASN A 296 -29.97 -5.68 13.65
C ASN A 296 -29.26 -4.36 13.17
N ARG A 297 -29.86 -3.14 13.35
CA ARG A 297 -29.47 -1.78 12.82
C ARG A 297 -30.03 -0.64 13.72
N PRO A 298 -29.57 0.66 13.68
CA PRO A 298 -29.05 1.41 12.51
C PRO A 298 -27.90 2.48 12.68
N TRP A 299 -27.43 2.99 11.52
CA TRP A 299 -26.64 4.22 11.22
C TRP A 299 -25.15 4.38 11.67
N VAL A 300 -24.29 4.64 10.67
CA VAL A 300 -22.88 5.11 10.73
C VAL A 300 -21.83 4.10 11.28
N PHE A 301 -20.58 4.25 10.82
CA PHE A 301 -19.44 3.30 10.87
C PHE A 301 -19.58 2.03 10.02
N THR A 302 -18.46 1.62 9.39
CA THR A 302 -18.35 0.36 8.63
C THR A 302 -17.41 -0.61 9.34
N LEU A 303 -18.00 -1.54 10.08
CA LEU A 303 -17.41 -2.78 10.60
C LEU A 303 -18.60 -3.73 10.80
N LEU A 304 -18.49 -5.01 10.38
CA LEU A 304 -19.14 -6.22 10.95
C LEU A 304 -19.38 -7.36 9.93
N TRP A 305 -19.82 -8.50 10.47
CA TRP A 305 -19.91 -9.82 9.83
C TRP A 305 -21.33 -10.14 9.29
N SER A 306 -21.51 -11.39 8.84
CA SER A 306 -22.68 -11.88 8.08
C SER A 306 -24.03 -11.86 8.81
N ILE A 307 -25.14 -11.64 8.06
CA ILE A 307 -26.25 -12.62 7.88
C ILE A 307 -27.32 -12.09 6.88
N SER A 308 -27.98 -13.01 6.17
CA SER A 308 -28.88 -12.75 5.03
C SER A 308 -30.34 -12.38 5.36
N HIS A 309 -30.92 -11.47 4.56
CA HIS A 309 -32.17 -11.62 3.74
C HIS A 309 -32.48 -10.33 2.94
N LEU A 310 -33.33 -10.41 1.90
CA LEU A 310 -33.62 -9.40 0.85
C LEU A 310 -34.91 -8.58 1.16
N PRO A 311 -35.23 -7.39 0.52
CA PRO A 311 -35.26 -7.20 -0.94
C PRO A 311 -34.86 -5.84 -1.58
N ARG A 312 -34.42 -5.98 -2.84
CA ARG A 312 -34.42 -5.11 -4.04
C ARG A 312 -34.55 -3.57 -3.99
N SER A 313 -33.74 -2.97 -4.86
CA SER A 313 -33.94 -1.74 -5.66
C SER A 313 -34.09 -0.39 -4.95
N PHE A 314 -32.98 0.34 -4.88
CA PHE A 314 -32.94 1.77 -5.23
C PHE A 314 -31.71 2.04 -6.09
N SER A 315 -31.84 2.90 -7.10
CA SER A 315 -30.75 3.34 -7.97
C SER A 315 -30.40 4.79 -7.64
N PHE A 316 -29.12 5.14 -7.65
CA PHE A 316 -28.68 6.54 -7.63
C PHE A 316 -27.59 6.77 -8.67
N LEU A 317 -27.71 7.87 -9.40
CA LEU A 317 -26.60 8.45 -10.17
C LEU A 317 -25.70 9.22 -9.20
N ALA A 318 -24.40 9.10 -9.38
CA ALA A 318 -23.40 9.94 -8.73
C ALA A 318 -22.24 10.12 -9.72
N ASP A 319 -21.84 11.37 -9.94
CA ASP A 319 -20.77 11.73 -10.88
C ASP A 319 -19.38 11.43 -10.31
N SER A 320 -18.37 11.47 -11.20
CA SER A 320 -16.96 11.21 -10.90
C SER A 320 -16.38 12.13 -9.80
N PHE A 321 -15.53 11.61 -8.92
CA PHE A 321 -14.08 11.93 -8.83
C PHE A 321 -13.38 11.26 -7.62
N LEU A 322 -12.04 11.16 -7.70
CA LEU A 322 -11.06 10.92 -6.61
C LEU A 322 -11.39 9.85 -5.54
N LEU A 323 -11.20 8.57 -5.89
CA LEU A 323 -11.04 7.49 -4.92
C LEU A 323 -9.70 7.60 -4.17
N CYS A 324 -9.70 8.21 -2.97
CA CYS A 324 -8.51 8.43 -2.17
C CYS A 324 -8.56 7.72 -0.80
N GLY A 325 -7.83 6.62 -0.68
CA GLY A 325 -7.57 6.01 0.63
C GLY A 325 -6.55 4.88 0.53
N PHE A 326 -6.01 4.50 1.67
CA PHE A 326 -5.12 3.35 1.80
C PHE A 326 -5.88 2.10 2.22
N VAL A 327 -5.27 0.93 2.01
CA VAL A 327 -5.53 -0.23 2.87
C VAL A 327 -4.26 -0.49 3.68
N ILE A 328 -4.39 -0.41 5.01
CA ILE A 328 -3.44 -1.00 5.96
C ILE A 328 -3.94 -2.39 6.27
N GLU A 329 -3.09 -3.37 6.02
CA GLU A 329 -3.38 -4.77 6.31
C GLU A 329 -2.86 -5.20 7.68
N VAL A 330 -3.62 -6.06 8.36
CA VAL A 330 -3.31 -6.64 9.66
C VAL A 330 -3.39 -8.16 9.54
N THR A 331 -2.22 -8.81 9.55
CA THR A 331 -2.13 -10.27 9.60
C THR A 331 -2.12 -10.75 11.05
N ILE A 332 -3.23 -11.37 11.45
CA ILE A 332 -3.42 -11.98 12.78
C ILE A 332 -2.81 -13.38 12.76
N THR A 333 -1.94 -13.74 13.72
CA THR A 333 -1.60 -15.16 13.96
C THR A 333 -2.05 -15.59 15.35
N CYS A 334 -3.02 -16.51 15.41
CA CYS A 334 -3.50 -17.06 16.68
C CYS A 334 -2.59 -18.19 17.19
N THR A 335 -1.54 -17.85 17.95
CA THR A 335 -0.90 -18.79 18.88
C THR A 335 -1.70 -18.82 20.18
N GLY A 336 -2.45 -19.90 20.42
CA GLY A 336 -3.34 -19.99 21.58
C GLY A 336 -2.57 -20.03 22.91
N ILE A 337 -2.73 -18.99 23.72
CA ILE A 337 -2.42 -19.03 25.15
C ILE A 337 -3.66 -19.59 25.86
N GLN A 338 -3.52 -20.73 26.54
CA GLN A 338 -4.43 -21.12 27.60
C GLN A 338 -3.64 -21.08 28.91
N GLY A 339 -4.05 -20.19 29.81
CA GLY A 339 -3.38 -20.03 31.11
C GLY A 339 -3.55 -21.26 32.00
N ASP A 340 -2.51 -21.58 32.77
CA ASP A 340 -2.54 -22.66 33.76
C ASP A 340 -3.54 -22.35 34.89
N GLY A 341 -4.76 -22.88 34.74
CA GLY A 341 -5.76 -22.92 35.79
C GLY A 341 -5.37 -23.96 36.84
N ASP A 342 -4.52 -23.55 37.78
CA ASP A 342 -3.98 -24.39 38.86
C ASP A 342 -5.06 -25.26 39.51
N LYS A 343 -4.80 -26.57 39.50
CA LYS A 343 -5.54 -27.58 40.24
C LYS A 343 -4.58 -28.45 41.04
N SER A 344 -3.96 -27.83 42.03
CA SER A 344 -3.32 -28.50 43.16
C SER A 344 -4.18 -29.67 43.66
N LYS A 345 -3.72 -30.90 43.41
CA LYS A 345 -4.25 -32.08 44.09
C LYS A 345 -3.71 -32.11 45.51
N SER A 346 -4.62 -32.20 46.48
CA SER A 346 -4.30 -32.58 47.86
C SER A 346 -5.01 -33.89 48.19
N ASP A 347 -4.49 -35.00 47.64
CA ASP A 347 -4.78 -36.34 48.15
C ASP A 347 -3.80 -36.61 49.30
N HIS A 348 -4.27 -36.63 50.55
CA HIS A 348 -3.83 -37.57 51.60
C HIS A 348 -4.65 -37.43 52.89
N ASP A 349 -5.06 -38.60 53.40
CA ASP A 349 -5.53 -38.98 54.74
C ASP A 349 -6.71 -38.20 55.38
#